data_AF-A0A401I6R5-F1
#
_entry.id   AF-A0A401I6R5-F1
#
_cell.length_a   1.000
_cell.length_b   1.000
_cell.length_c   1.000
_cell.angle_alpha   90.00
_cell.angle_beta   90.00
_cell.angle_gamma   90.00
#
_symmetry.space_group_name_H-M   'P 1'
#
loop_
_entity.id
_entity.type
_entity.pdbx_description
1 polymer ?
#
loop_
_entity_poly.entity_id
_entity_poly.type
_entity_poly.pdbx_seq_one_letter_code
_entity_poly.pdbx_strand_id
1 'polypeptide(L)' 'MAKRSHNEVKDSLSELTRIFQPKDPRKFVKDYIRKYRITGGYEDELTMLVERELGKINSVS' A
#
# COMPACT_ATOMS: atom_id res chain seq x y z
N MET A 1 15.09 -12.51 -15.15
CA MET A 1 13.68 -12.68 -14.74
C MET A 1 13.58 -12.48 -13.24
N ALA A 2 13.14 -11.32 -12.75
CA ALA A 2 12.92 -11.05 -11.31
C ALA A 2 12.04 -9.80 -11.03
N LYS A 3 11.13 -9.41 -11.96
CA LYS A 3 10.28 -8.22 -11.80
C LYS A 3 8.85 -8.50 -11.29
N ARG A 4 8.49 -9.78 -11.08
CA ARG A 4 7.08 -10.14 -10.75
C ARG A 4 6.73 -9.97 -9.27
N SER A 5 7.62 -10.35 -8.36
CA SER A 5 7.30 -10.35 -6.91
C SER A 5 7.12 -8.95 -6.30
N HIS A 6 7.82 -7.93 -6.82
CA HIS A 6 7.70 -6.57 -6.30
C HIS A 6 6.38 -5.88 -6.68
N ASN A 7 5.73 -6.32 -7.76
CA ASN A 7 4.41 -5.83 -8.14
C ASN A 7 3.31 -6.45 -7.28
N GLU A 8 3.40 -7.71 -6.88
CA GLU A 8 2.36 -8.39 -6.10
C GLU A 8 2.05 -7.68 -4.77
N VAL A 9 3.09 -7.18 -4.09
CA VAL A 9 2.95 -6.41 -2.85
C VAL A 9 2.20 -5.10 -3.09
N LYS A 10 2.55 -4.38 -4.17
CA LYS A 10 1.94 -3.08 -4.52
C LYS A 10 0.50 -3.24 -5.00
N ASP A 11 0.23 -4.27 -5.80
CA ASP A 11 -1.09 -4.59 -6.32
C ASP A 11 -2.02 -4.99 -5.16
N SER A 12 -1.57 -5.88 -4.29
CA SER A 12 -2.30 -6.27 -3.08
C SER A 12 -2.57 -5.08 -2.16
N LEU A 13 -1.57 -4.24 -1.91
CA LEU A 13 -1.73 -3.06 -1.06
C LEU A 13 -2.73 -2.05 -1.66
N SER A 14 -2.71 -1.88 -2.99
CA SER A 14 -3.65 -1.00 -3.70
C SER A 14 -5.10 -1.50 -3.56
N GLU A 15 -5.33 -2.80 -3.73
CA GLU A 15 -6.65 -3.40 -3.55
C GLU A 15 -7.16 -3.22 -2.11
N LEU A 16 -6.32 -3.56 -1.12
CA LEU A 16 -6.69 -3.39 0.28
C LEU A 16 -6.97 -1.91 0.60
N THR A 17 -6.22 -0.98 0.03
CA THR A 17 -6.46 0.46 0.20
C THR A 17 -7.83 0.87 -0.32
N ARG A 18 -8.26 0.35 -1.49
CA ARG A 18 -9.59 0.65 -2.05
C ARG A 18 -10.73 0.07 -1.22
N ILE A 19 -10.53 -1.11 -0.65
CA ILE A 19 -11.53 -1.81 0.18
C ILE A 19 -11.65 -1.15 1.56
N PHE A 20 -10.53 -0.91 2.23
CA PHE A 20 -10.51 -0.44 3.62
C PHE A 20 -10.52 1.09 3.76
N GLN A 21 -10.10 1.81 2.72
CA GLN A 21 -9.96 3.27 2.71
C GLN A 21 -9.34 3.81 4.01
N PRO A 22 -8.10 3.37 4.35
CA PRO A 22 -7.51 3.66 5.63
C PRO A 22 -7.37 5.18 5.87
N LYS A 23 -7.80 5.64 7.05
CA LYS A 23 -7.64 7.04 7.46
C LYS A 23 -6.19 7.43 7.75
N ASP A 24 -5.36 6.45 8.10
CA ASP A 24 -3.94 6.62 8.40
C ASP A 24 -3.12 5.67 7.50
N PRO A 25 -2.61 6.17 6.36
CA PRO A 25 -1.82 5.40 5.41
C PRO A 25 -0.57 4.78 6.04
N ARG A 26 0.11 5.52 6.92
CA ARG A 26 1.39 5.12 7.50
C ARG A 26 1.21 4.00 8.51
N LYS A 27 0.18 4.08 9.35
CA LYS A 27 -0.18 3.00 10.26
C LYS A 27 -0.61 1.75 9.48
N PHE A 28 -1.43 1.93 8.45
CA PHE A 28 -1.90 0.83 7.61
C PHE A 28 -0.75 0.07 6.93
N VAL A 29 0.22 0.78 6.36
CA VAL A 29 1.40 0.18 5.74
C VAL A 29 2.29 -0.54 6.76
N LYS A 30 2.50 0.03 7.95
CA LYS A 30 3.25 -0.64 9.03
C LYS A 30 2.61 -1.95 9.44
N ASP A 31 1.28 -1.96 9.61
CA ASP A 31 0.55 -3.18 9.98
C ASP A 31 0.60 -4.21 8.85
N TYR A 32 0.52 -3.78 7.59
CA TYR A 32 0.67 -4.63 6.40
C TYR A 32 2.06 -5.28 6.34
N ILE A 33 3.13 -4.49 6.45
CA ILE A 33 4.52 -4.99 6.42
C ILE A 33 4.77 -5.99 7.55
N ARG A 34 4.29 -5.69 8.76
CA ARG A 34 4.39 -6.60 9.91
C ARG A 34 3.64 -7.90 9.68
N LYS A 35 2.42 -7.84 9.14
CA LYS A 35 1.56 -9.01 8.89
C LYS A 35 2.17 -9.95 7.85
N TYR A 36 2.75 -9.40 6.78
CA TYR A 36 3.31 -10.18 5.68
C TYR A 36 4.83 -10.39 5.76
N ARG A 37 5.48 -9.92 6.84
CA ARG A 37 6.94 -9.98 7.04
C ARG A 37 7.71 -9.47 5.82
N ILE A 38 7.23 -8.38 5.24
CA ILE A 38 7.88 -7.73 4.10
C ILE A 38 9.21 -7.16 4.57
N THR A 39 10.24 -7.31 3.75
CA THR A 39 11.58 -6.81 4.05
C THR A 39 11.54 -5.31 4.26
N GLY A 40 12.22 -4.80 5.30
CA GLY A 40 12.26 -3.38 5.60
C GLY A 40 12.87 -2.54 4.47
N GLY A 41 12.54 -1.24 4.42
CA GLY A 41 13.05 -0.28 3.42
C GLY A 41 12.03 0.17 2.37
N TYR A 42 10.85 -0.45 2.31
CA TYR A 42 9.76 -0.05 1.39
C TYR A 42 8.62 0.72 2.07
N GLU A 43 8.72 1.01 3.36
CA GLU A 43 7.65 1.67 4.15
C GLU A 43 7.20 2.98 3.53
N ASP A 44 8.15 3.86 3.18
CA ASP A 44 7.83 5.17 2.60
C ASP A 44 7.25 5.04 1.18
N GLU A 45 7.77 4.12 0.36
CA GLU A 45 7.26 3.85 -0.99
C GLU A 45 5.83 3.33 -0.96
N LEU A 46 5.55 2.36 -0.08
CA LEU A 46 4.22 1.79 0.10
C LEU A 46 3.26 2.82 0.70
N THR A 47 3.72 3.69 1.59
CA THR A 47 2.89 4.78 2.16
C THR A 47 2.46 5.76 1.08
N MET A 48 3.39 6.21 0.22
CA MET A 48 3.07 7.09 -0.91
C MET A 48 2.07 6.43 -1.89
N LEU A 49 2.18 5.10 -2.09
CA LEU A 49 1.24 4.36 -2.93
C LEU A 49 -0.19 4.41 -2.36
N VAL A 50 -0.33 4.19 -1.05
CA VAL A 50 -1.63 4.24 -0.35
C VAL A 50 -2.22 5.65 -0.41
N GLU A 51 -1.42 6.67 -0.11
CA GLU A 51 -1.85 8.08 -0.21
C GLU A 51 -2.33 8.45 -1.61
N ARG A 52 -1.62 7.99 -2.64
CA ARG A 52 -2.00 8.23 -4.04
C ARG A 52 -3.31 7.54 -4.40
N GLU A 53 -3.51 6.29 -4.00
CA GLU A 53 -4.77 5.58 -4.24
C GLU A 53 -5.94 6.24 -3.50
N LEU A 54 -5.76 6.65 -2.25
CA LEU A 54 -6.77 7.40 -1.50
C LEU A 54 -7.09 8.75 -2.16
N GLY A 55 -6.07 9.47 -2.64
CA GLY A 55 -6.24 10.71 -3.39
C GLY A 55 -7.07 10.54 -4.66
N LYS A 56 -6.90 9.42 -5.37
CA LYS A 56 -7.74 9.09 -6.54
C LYS A 56 -9.19 8.84 -6.15
N ILE A 57 -9.44 8.09 -5.07
CA ILE A 57 -10.80 7.80 -4.59
C ILE A 57 -11.52 9.10 -4.21
N ASN A 58 -10.84 9.98 -3.47
CA ASN A 58 -11.42 11.26 -3.04
C ASN A 58 -11.57 12.28 -4.18
N SER A 59 -10.77 12.20 -5.24
CA SER A 59 -10.88 13.09 -6.40
C SER A 59 -12.00 12.71 -7.38
N VAL A 60 -12.61 11.53 -7.22
CA VAL A 60 -13.73 11.06 -8.04
C VAL A 60 -15.09 11.39 -7.37
N SER A 61 -15.08 12.19 -6.29
CA SER A 61 -16.28 12.68 -5.59
C SER A 61 -16.61 14.12 -5.95
#